data_AF-A0A7C7UAW9-F1
#
_entry.id   AF-A0A7C7UAW9-F1
#
_cell.length_a   1.000
_cell.length_b   1.000
_cell.length_c   1.000
_cell.angle_alpha   90.00
_cell.angle_beta   90.00
_cell.angle_gamma   90.00
#
_symmetry.space_group_name_H-M   'P 1'
#
loop_
_entity.id
_entity.type
_entity.pdbx_description
1 polymer ?
#
loop_
_entity_poly.entity_id
_entity_poly.type
_entity_poly.pdbx_seq_one_letter_code
_entity_poly.pdbx_strand_id
1 'polypeptide(L)'
;MTILMILTGLVVLANLVLFIIVLIKLFQNEGVGKGILGLICSIYTFIWGWIKHKELNLTKLMIAWSALIAIQMILGTILQRMAQAQMVP
;
A
#
# COMPACT_ATOMS: atom_id res chain seq x y z
N MET A 1 -9.00 -17.18 13.52
CA MET A 1 -8.19 -16.08 14.07
C MET A 1 -6.76 -16.08 13.52
N THR A 2 -5.99 -17.16 13.67
CA THR A 2 -4.55 -17.23 13.27
C THR A 2 -4.29 -17.12 11.77
N ILE A 3 -5.05 -17.82 10.92
CA ILE A 3 -4.89 -17.78 9.45
C ILE A 3 -5.14 -16.37 8.90
N LEU A 4 -6.15 -15.68 9.44
CA LEU A 4 -6.51 -14.33 9.02
C LEU A 4 -5.41 -13.31 9.37
N MET A 5 -4.76 -13.46 10.54
CA MET A 5 -3.62 -12.63 10.95
C MET A 5 -2.37 -12.84 10.10
N ILE A 6 -2.09 -14.09 9.71
CA ILE A 6 -0.97 -14.41 8.81
C ILE A 6 -1.24 -13.80 7.43
N LEU A 7 -2.46 -13.91 6.93
CA LEU A 7 -2.86 -13.34 5.64
C LEU A 7 -2.77 -11.81 5.63
N THR A 8 -3.29 -11.13 6.66
CA THR A 8 -3.14 -9.67 6.79
C THR A 8 -1.67 -9.25 6.84
N GLY A 9 -0.82 -9.99 7.58
CA GLY A 9 0.63 -9.75 7.62
C GLY A 9 1.28 -9.82 6.24
N LEU A 10 0.96 -10.86 5.45
CA LEU A 10 1.44 -10.99 4.06
C LEU A 10 0.99 -9.83 3.16
N VAL A 11 -0.26 -9.40 3.28
CA VAL A 11 -0.80 -8.26 2.51
C VAL A 11 -0.07 -6.96 2.88
N VAL A 12 0.24 -6.73 4.17
CA VAL A 12 1.03 -5.57 4.61
C VAL A 12 2.44 -5.60 4.03
N LEU A 13 3.12 -6.75 4.05
CA LEU A 13 4.44 -6.89 3.44
C LEU A 13 4.41 -6.59 1.95
N ALA A 14 3.46 -7.17 1.21
CA ALA A 14 3.32 -6.93 -0.22
C ALA A 14 3.04 -5.44 -0.52
N ASN A 15 2.22 -4.78 0.30
CA ASN A 15 1.93 -3.36 0.20
C ASN A 15 3.19 -2.49 0.41
N LEU A 16 4.03 -2.86 1.37
CA LEU A 16 5.30 -2.19 1.65
C LEU A 16 6.30 -2.36 0.51
N VAL A 17 6.40 -3.56 -0.08
CA VAL A 17 7.25 -3.81 -1.25
C VAL A 17 6.81 -2.95 -2.45
N LEU A 18 5.51 -2.90 -2.74
CA LEU A 18 4.97 -2.04 -3.81
C LEU A 18 5.28 -0.57 -3.56
N PHE A 19 5.11 -0.08 -2.32
CA PHE A 19 5.48 1.28 -1.93
C PHE A 19 6.96 1.56 -2.20
N ILE A 20 7.85 0.67 -1.76
CA ILE A 20 9.30 0.82 -1.97
C ILE A 20 9.66 0.85 -3.46
N ILE A 21 9.01 0.02 -4.30
CA ILE A 21 9.26 0.04 -5.75
C ILE A 21 8.88 1.39 -6.36
N VAL A 22 7.72 1.95 -6.00
CA VAL A 22 7.30 3.27 -6.49
C VAL A 22 8.22 4.37 -5.95
N LEU A 23 8.64 4.27 -4.69
CA LEU A 23 9.58 5.19 -4.07
C LEU A 23 10.93 5.18 -4.79
N ILE A 24 11.50 4.01 -5.11
CA ILE A 24 12.74 3.90 -5.88
C ILE A 24 12.59 4.58 -7.24
N LYS A 25 11.46 4.39 -7.93
CA LYS A 25 11.19 5.04 -9.22
C LYS A 25 11.02 6.56 -9.11
N LEU A 26 10.47 7.05 -8.00
CA LEU A 26 10.39 8.47 -7.66
C LEU A 26 11.80 9.05 -7.51
N PHE A 27 12.66 8.41 -6.72
CA PHE A 27 14.06 8.82 -6.55
C PHE A 27 14.84 8.82 -7.88
N GLN A 28 14.59 7.82 -8.74
CA GLN A 28 15.26 7.71 -10.04
C GLN A 28 14.84 8.80 -11.05
N ASN A 29 13.61 9.32 -11.00
CA ASN A 29 13.10 10.27 -11.99
C ASN A 29 13.08 11.73 -11.51
N GLU A 30 12.68 11.99 -10.26
CA GLU A 30 12.49 13.35 -9.72
C GLU A 30 13.66 13.79 -8.84
N GLY A 31 14.60 12.88 -8.55
CA GLY A 31 15.76 13.12 -7.71
C GLY A 31 15.46 13.08 -6.20
N VAL A 32 16.50 13.30 -5.41
CA VAL A 32 16.51 13.11 -3.94
C VAL A 32 15.53 14.04 -3.22
N GLY A 33 15.37 15.28 -3.70
CA GLY A 33 14.51 16.28 -3.04
C GLY A 33 13.04 15.87 -2.97
N LYS A 34 12.47 15.40 -4.08
CA LYS A 34 11.08 14.91 -4.08
C LYS A 34 10.98 13.48 -3.58
N GLY A 35 12.05 12.70 -3.66
CA GLY A 35 12.16 11.38 -3.04
C GLY A 35 11.99 11.41 -1.52
N ILE A 36 12.65 12.36 -0.84
CA ILE A 36 12.54 12.54 0.62
C ILE A 36 11.12 12.97 1.02
N LEU A 37 10.48 13.84 0.23
CA LEU A 37 9.08 14.21 0.44
C LEU A 37 8.13 13.01 0.28
N GLY A 38 8.42 12.11 -0.66
CA GLY A 38 7.68 10.85 -0.80
C GLY A 38 7.92 9.84 0.32
N LEU A 39 9.10 9.87 0.95
CA LEU A 39 9.44 8.99 2.07
C LEU A 39 8.71 9.43 3.35
N ILE A 40 8.65 10.74 3.60
CA ILE A 40 7.93 11.32 4.73
C ILE A 40 6.41 11.25 4.51
N CYS A 41 5.95 11.43 3.26
CA CYS A 41 4.55 11.42 2.91
C CYS A 41 4.23 10.29 1.93
N SER A 42 3.78 9.15 2.45
CA SER A 42 3.40 7.99 1.64
C SER A 42 2.27 8.30 0.65
N ILE A 43 1.38 9.24 0.99
CA ILE A 43 0.34 9.76 0.09
C ILE A 43 0.96 10.48 -1.12
N TYR A 44 2.04 11.25 -0.92
CA TYR A 44 2.72 11.94 -2.02
C TYR A 44 3.26 10.94 -3.04
N THR A 45 3.94 9.88 -2.58
CA THR A 45 4.47 8.80 -3.45
C THR A 45 3.35 8.10 -4.21
N PHE A 46 2.18 7.93 -3.59
CA PHE A 46 1.01 7.33 -4.22
C PHE A 46 0.43 8.24 -5.32
N ILE A 47 0.22 9.53 -5.04
CA ILE A 47 -0.27 10.50 -6.02
C ILE A 47 0.73 10.63 -7.17
N TRP A 48 2.02 10.75 -6.87
CA TRP A 48 3.06 10.85 -7.89
C TRP A 48 3.11 9.61 -8.78
N GLY A 49 3.05 8.41 -8.19
CA GLY A 49 3.00 7.16 -8.94
C GLY A 49 1.79 7.10 -9.89
N TRP A 50 0.66 7.65 -9.48
CA TRP A 50 -0.55 7.79 -10.32
C TRP A 50 -0.44 8.89 -11.37
N ILE A 51 0.35 9.94 -11.16
CA ILE A 51 0.59 10.97 -12.18
C ILE A 51 1.50 10.41 -13.27
N LYS A 52 2.60 9.76 -12.90
CA LYS A 52 3.61 9.22 -13.83
C LYS A 52 3.30 7.82 -14.36
N HIS A 53 2.13 7.26 -14.04
CA HIS A 53 1.82 5.86 -14.37
C HIS A 53 1.84 5.53 -15.86
N LYS A 54 1.41 6.46 -16.72
CA LYS A 54 1.42 6.30 -18.18
C LYS A 54 2.83 6.38 -18.76
N GLU A 55 3.61 7.36 -18.29
CA GLU A 55 4.98 7.57 -18.79
C GLU A 55 5.93 6.43 -18.39
N LEU A 56 5.78 5.89 -17.17
CA LEU A 56 6.67 4.86 -16.63
C LEU A 56 6.10 3.43 -16.71
N ASN A 57 4.99 3.23 -17.44
CA ASN A 57 4.26 1.95 -17.51
C ASN A 57 3.93 1.33 -16.13
N LEU A 58 3.72 2.18 -15.12
CA LEU A 58 3.39 1.76 -13.75
C LEU A 58 1.91 1.50 -13.54
N THR A 59 1.08 1.65 -14.58
CA THR A 59 -0.38 1.47 -14.48
C THR A 59 -0.77 0.16 -13.81
N LYS A 60 -0.17 -0.97 -14.21
CA LYS A 60 -0.44 -2.27 -13.59
C LYS A 60 -0.02 -2.31 -12.11
N LEU A 61 1.13 -1.70 -11.79
CA LEU A 61 1.69 -1.68 -10.45
C LEU A 61 0.87 -0.79 -9.51
N MET A 62 0.49 0.41 -9.95
CA MET A 62 -0.35 1.34 -9.19
C MET A 62 -1.76 0.78 -8.98
N ILE A 63 -2.33 0.11 -9.98
CA ILE A 63 -3.63 -0.58 -9.83
C ILE A 63 -3.51 -1.72 -8.81
N ALA A 64 -2.49 -2.58 -8.94
CA ALA A 64 -2.25 -3.66 -7.98
C ALA A 64 -2.05 -3.13 -6.56
N TRP A 65 -1.31 -2.04 -6.42
CA TRP A 65 -1.06 -1.40 -5.12
C TRP A 65 -2.35 -0.80 -4.53
N SER A 66 -3.14 -0.10 -5.33
CA SER A 66 -4.44 0.44 -4.92
C SER A 66 -5.41 -0.68 -4.50
N ALA A 67 -5.45 -1.78 -5.26
CA ALA A 67 -6.27 -2.95 -4.96
C ALA A 67 -5.82 -3.62 -3.64
N LEU A 68 -4.51 -3.75 -3.41
CA LEU A 68 -3.99 -4.29 -2.14
C LEU A 68 -4.38 -3.43 -0.95
N ILE A 69 -4.29 -2.10 -1.06
CA ILE A 69 -4.72 -1.18 0.00
C ILE A 69 -6.21 -1.36 0.29
N ALA A 70 -7.04 -1.45 -0.75
CA ALA A 70 -8.49 -1.68 -0.60
C ALA A 70 -8.79 -3.04 0.08
N ILE A 71 -8.14 -4.12 -0.37
CA ILE A 71 -8.26 -5.45 0.26
C ILE A 71 -7.83 -5.39 1.72
N GLN A 72 -6.73 -4.71 2.03
CA GLN A 72 -6.23 -4.57 3.39
C GLN A 72 -7.22 -3.84 4.30
N MET A 73 -7.86 -2.76 3.81
CA MET A 73 -8.91 -2.07 4.56
C MET A 73 -10.10 -2.98 4.85
N ILE A 74 -10.56 -3.74 3.85
CA ILE A 74 -11.68 -4.68 4.02
C ILE A 74 -11.31 -5.79 5.01
N LEU A 75 -10.12 -6.38 4.87
CA LEU A 75 -9.66 -7.46 5.73
C LEU A 75 -9.46 -6.99 7.17
N GLY A 76 -8.97 -5.75 7.37
CA GLY A 76 -8.84 -5.11 8.68
C GLY A 76 -10.19 -4.87 9.35
N THR A 77 -11.17 -4.33 8.61
CA THR A 77 -12.53 -4.13 9.16
C THR A 77 -13.20 -5.45 9.54
N ILE A 78 -13.06 -6.50 8.72
CA ILE A 78 -13.59 -7.84 9.01
C ILE A 78 -12.93 -8.42 10.28
N LEU A 79 -11.60 -8.32 10.41
CA LEU A 79 -10.88 -8.78 11.60
C LEU A 79 -11.38 -8.05 12.87
N GLN A 80 -11.56 -6.73 12.80
CA GLN A 80 -12.09 -5.96 13.93
C GLN A 80 -13.53 -6.38 14.27
N ARG A 81 -14.40 -6.63 13.28
CA ARG A 81 -15.77 -7.08 13.51
C ARG A 81 -15.83 -8.46 14.17
N MET A 82 -14.99 -9.40 13.74
CA MET A 82 -14.89 -10.72 14.39
C MET A 82 -14.35 -10.61 15.82
N ALA A 83 -13.40 -9.72 16.08
CA ALA A 83 -12.89 -9.47 17.43
C ALA A 83 -13.96 -8.88 18.36
N GLN A 84 -14.83 -8.00 17.85
CA GLN A 84 -15.95 -7.43 18.62
C GLN A 84 -17.06 -8.46 18.87
N ALA A 85 -17.35 -9.35 17.91
CA ALA A 85 -18.37 -10.40 18.07
C ALA A 85 -18.05 -11.41 19.19
N GLN A 86 -16.76 -11.61 19.52
CA GLN A 86 -16.36 -12.43 20.67
C GLN A 86 -16.41 -11.68 22.03
N MET A 87 -16.66 -10.36 22.04
CA MET A 87 -16.77 -9.55 23.25
C MET A 87 -18.21 -9.25 23.67
N VAL A 88 -19.21 -9.80 22.96
CA VAL A 88 -20.61 -9.79 23.43
C VAL A 88 -20.86 -11.12 24.16
N PRO A 89 -21.08 -11.11 25.49
CA PRO A 89 -21.46 -12.31 26.24
C PRO A 89 -22.83 -12.84 25.82
#